data_AF-A0A5B0G1S6-F1
#
_entry.id   AF-A0A5B0G1S6-F1
#
_cell.length_a   1.000
_cell.length_b   1.000
_cell.length_c   1.000
_cell.angle_alpha   90.00
_cell.angle_beta   90.00
_cell.angle_gamma   90.00
#
_symmetry.space_group_name_H-M   'P 1'
#
loop_
_entity.id
_entity.type
_entity.pdbx_description
1 polymer ?
#
loop_
_entity_poly.entity_id
_entity_poly.type
_entity_poly.pdbx_seq_one_letter_code
_entity_poly.pdbx_strand_id
1 'polypeptide(L)'
;NQPTPAVVEAARQADVSGVRIGVVTELSGQGYDPQVEARFHEAVEMLIEAGAEVVEVSCPNFDLALPAYYLIQPAEVSSNLARYDAMRYG
;
A
#
# COMPACT_ATOMS: atom_id res chain seq x y z
N ASN A 1 15.33 7.66 -24.57
CA ASN A 1 15.76 6.56 -23.68
C ASN A 1 16.57 7.12 -22.54
N GLN A 2 15.92 7.50 -21.43
CA GLN A 2 16.67 7.79 -20.21
C GLN A 2 17.14 6.47 -19.59
N PRO A 3 18.37 6.40 -19.07
CA PRO A 3 18.84 5.23 -18.34
C PRO A 3 17.98 5.05 -17.08
N THR A 4 17.53 3.82 -16.84
CA THR A 4 16.82 3.46 -15.61
C THR A 4 17.76 3.54 -14.40
N PRO A 5 17.28 3.97 -13.22
CA PRO A 5 18.09 3.98 -12.00
C PRO A 5 18.63 2.58 -11.67
N ALA A 6 19.79 2.53 -10.99
CA ALA A 6 20.44 1.28 -10.57
C ALA A 6 19.74 0.65 -9.35
N VAL A 7 18.45 0.34 -9.49
CA VAL A 7 17.60 -0.19 -8.41
C VAL A 7 18.04 -1.56 -7.93
N VAL A 8 18.66 -2.36 -8.79
CA VAL A 8 19.13 -3.72 -8.45
C VAL A 8 20.33 -3.66 -7.52
N GLU A 9 21.30 -2.80 -7.81
CA GLU A 9 22.49 -2.57 -7.01
C GLU A 9 22.14 -1.95 -5.66
N ALA A 10 21.20 -1.01 -5.63
CA ALA A 10 20.68 -0.45 -4.38
C ALA A 10 19.98 -1.53 -3.53
N ALA A 11 19.13 -2.37 -4.13
CA ALA A 11 18.46 -3.46 -3.42
C ALA A 11 19.46 -4.48 -2.84
N ARG A 12 20.59 -4.72 -3.51
CA ARG A 12 21.66 -5.60 -3.01
C ARG A 12 22.42 -5.02 -1.82
N GLN A 13 22.51 -3.70 -1.71
CA GLN A 13 23.15 -3.05 -0.57
C GLN A 13 22.31 -3.19 0.70
N ALA A 14 20.98 -3.29 0.56
CA ALA A 14 20.03 -3.48 1.65
C ALA A 14 20.22 -2.47 2.81
N ASP A 15 20.64 -1.25 2.47
CA ASP A 15 20.85 -0.14 3.39
C ASP A 15 19.73 0.89 3.17
N VAL A 16 18.97 1.17 4.22
CA VAL A 16 17.87 2.14 4.23
C VAL A 16 18.13 3.25 5.25
N SER A 17 19.39 3.47 5.61
CA SER A 17 19.81 4.55 6.51
C SER A 17 19.27 5.91 6.08
N GLY A 18 18.64 6.63 7.01
CA GLY A 18 18.06 7.96 6.76
C GLY A 18 16.67 7.94 6.12
N VAL A 19 16.09 6.76 5.87
CA VAL A 19 14.69 6.62 5.49
C VAL A 19 13.81 6.58 6.73
N ARG A 20 12.71 7.34 6.71
CA ARG A 20 11.68 7.30 7.75
C ARG A 20 10.46 6.54 7.26
N ILE A 21 10.04 5.52 7.99
CA ILE A 21 8.96 4.59 7.63
C ILE A 21 7.82 4.75 8.62
N GLY A 22 6.63 5.07 8.10
CA GLY A 22 5.40 5.18 8.89
C GLY A 22 4.66 3.85 8.97
N VAL A 23 4.43 3.33 10.18
CA VAL A 23 3.52 2.21 10.45
C VAL A 23 2.17 2.78 10.85
N VAL A 24 1.14 2.48 10.07
CA VAL A 24 -0.21 3.05 10.27
C VAL A 24 -0.95 2.28 11.35
N THR A 25 -1.36 2.97 12.40
CA THR A 25 -1.98 2.35 13.58
C THR A 25 -3.36 1.73 13.31
N GLU A 26 -4.13 2.31 12.38
CA GLU A 26 -5.47 1.86 12.00
C GLU A 26 -5.45 0.60 11.11
N LEU A 27 -4.29 0.19 10.61
CA LEU A 27 -4.12 -1.05 9.82
C LEU A 27 -3.61 -2.22 10.67
N SER A 28 -3.77 -2.13 12.00
CA SER A 28 -3.46 -3.18 12.96
C SER A 28 -4.71 -3.59 13.72
N GLY A 29 -4.79 -4.83 14.20
CA GLY A 29 -5.90 -5.28 15.05
C GLY A 29 -6.60 -6.56 14.58
N GLN A 30 -7.90 -6.64 14.81
CA GLN A 30 -8.65 -7.89 14.62
C GLN A 30 -8.90 -8.19 13.14
N GLY A 31 -8.72 -9.45 12.75
CA GLY A 31 -9.04 -9.94 11.40
C GLY A 31 -7.82 -10.31 10.55
N TYR A 32 -6.60 -10.02 11.02
CA TYR A 32 -5.37 -10.51 10.40
C TYR A 32 -5.06 -11.94 10.86
N ASP A 33 -4.48 -12.73 9.95
CA ASP A 33 -3.92 -14.04 10.32
C ASP A 33 -2.69 -13.84 11.23
N PRO A 34 -2.58 -14.53 12.38
CA PRO A 34 -1.46 -14.35 13.30
C PRO A 34 -0.08 -14.58 12.67
N GLN A 35 0.02 -15.46 11.68
CA GLN A 35 1.29 -15.68 10.98
C GLN A 35 1.65 -14.49 10.09
N VAL A 36 0.66 -13.85 9.48
CA VAL A 36 0.86 -12.64 8.66
C VAL A 36 1.31 -11.47 9.54
N GLU A 37 0.68 -11.30 10.70
CA GLU A 37 1.06 -10.26 11.67
C GLU A 37 2.49 -10.47 12.17
N ALA A 38 2.86 -11.70 12.52
CA ALA A 38 4.23 -12.03 12.91
C ALA A 38 5.25 -11.72 11.80
N ARG A 39 4.97 -12.11 10.55
CA ARG A 39 5.84 -11.80 9.40
C ARG A 39 5.95 -10.30 9.13
N PHE A 40 4.87 -9.54 9.34
CA PHE A 40 4.88 -8.10 9.21
C PHE A 40 5.82 -7.45 10.23
N HIS A 41 5.73 -7.84 11.51
CA HIS A 41 6.60 -7.31 12.55
C HIS A 41 8.07 -7.67 12.31
N GLU A 42 8.37 -8.90 11.91
CA GLU A 42 9.73 -9.30 11.52
C GLU A 42 10.27 -8.44 10.36
N ALA A 43 9.42 -8.12 9.38
CA ALA A 43 9.81 -7.24 8.27
C ALA A 43 10.10 -5.81 8.74
N VAL A 44 9.32 -5.28 9.69
CA VAL A 44 9.58 -3.97 10.29
C VAL A 44 10.90 -3.97 11.07
N GLU A 45 11.18 -5.03 11.84
CA GLU A 45 12.45 -5.18 12.56
C GLU A 45 13.65 -5.23 11.61
N MET A 46 13.57 -6.00 10.52
CA MET A 46 14.62 -6.03 9.50
C MET A 46 14.90 -4.65 8.89
N LEU A 47 13.87 -3.81 8.71
CA LEU A 47 14.03 -2.44 8.20
C LEU A 47 14.72 -1.53 9.22
N ILE A 48 14.44 -1.69 10.52
CA ILE A 48 15.13 -0.98 11.59
C ILE A 48 16.61 -1.38 11.63
N GLU A 49 16.90 -2.67 11.56
CA GLU A 49 18.28 -3.21 11.52
C GLU A 49 19.06 -2.69 10.29
N ALA A 50 18.37 -2.50 9.17
CA ALA A 50 18.91 -1.92 7.95
C ALA A 50 19.04 -0.37 7.98
N GLY A 51 18.73 0.28 9.11
CA GLY A 51 18.99 1.71 9.33
C GLY A 51 17.78 2.64 9.21
N ALA A 52 16.57 2.12 9.03
CA ALA A 52 15.37 2.96 8.94
C ALA A 52 14.93 3.51 10.30
N GLU A 53 14.40 4.73 10.29
CA GLU A 53 13.63 5.29 11.41
C GLU A 53 12.16 4.87 11.27
N VAL A 54 11.69 3.95 12.10
CA VAL A 54 10.28 3.55 12.11
C VAL A 54 9.49 4.41 13.10
N VAL A 55 8.36 4.96 12.64
CA VAL A 55 7.45 5.77 13.45
C VAL A 55 6.01 5.33 13.27
N GLU A 56 5.22 5.42 14.34
CA GLU A 56 3.77 5.21 14.25
C GLU A 56 3.06 6.45 13.69
N VAL A 57 2.09 6.23 12.81
CA VAL A 57 1.31 7.28 12.15
C VAL A 57 -0.18 6.97 12.29
N SER A 58 -0.96 7.95 12.73
CA SER A 58 -2.42 7.83 12.75
C SER A 58 -3.03 8.37 11.46
N CYS A 59 -3.88 7.54 10.86
CA CYS A 59 -4.69 7.81 9.69
C CYS A 59 -6.17 7.52 10.02
N PRO A 60 -6.85 8.41 10.77
CA PRO A 60 -8.16 8.10 11.39
C PRO A 60 -9.30 7.88 10.38
N ASN A 61 -9.10 8.29 9.13
CA ASN A 61 -10.09 8.12 8.06
C ASN A 61 -9.91 6.82 7.27
N PHE A 62 -8.92 5.98 7.60
CA PHE A 62 -8.69 4.72 6.86
C PHE A 62 -9.82 3.71 7.03
N ASP A 63 -10.54 3.74 8.15
CA ASP A 63 -11.78 2.96 8.33
C ASP A 63 -12.86 3.30 7.29
N LEU A 64 -12.79 4.50 6.69
CA LEU A 64 -13.69 4.95 5.64
C LEU A 64 -13.22 4.56 4.23
N ALA A 65 -12.05 3.94 4.07
CA ALA A 65 -11.49 3.62 2.76
C ALA A 65 -12.40 2.67 1.95
N LEU A 66 -12.87 1.60 2.57
CA LEU A 66 -13.78 0.63 1.96
C LEU A 66 -15.14 1.24 1.55
N PRO A 67 -15.88 1.95 2.43
CA PRO A 67 -17.15 2.55 2.03
C PRO A 67 -16.97 3.66 0.98
N ALA A 68 -15.89 4.45 1.05
CA ALA A 68 -15.58 5.43 0.02
C ALA A 68 -15.31 4.75 -1.33
N TYR A 69 -14.54 3.66 -1.34
CA TYR A 69 -14.28 2.87 -2.55
C TYR A 69 -15.56 2.33 -3.17
N TYR A 70 -16.43 1.71 -2.37
CA TYR A 70 -17.71 1.16 -2.86
C TYR A 70 -18.76 2.23 -3.21
N LEU A 71 -18.52 3.50 -2.91
CA LEU A 71 -19.32 4.61 -3.42
C LEU A 71 -18.78 5.10 -4.77
N ILE A 72 -17.48 5.39 -4.83
CA ILE A 72 -16.83 6.02 -5.99
C ILE A 72 -16.72 5.02 -7.15
N GLN A 73 -16.22 3.81 -6.88
CA GLN A 73 -15.94 2.82 -7.90
C GLN A 73 -17.21 2.44 -8.71
N PRO A 74 -18.39 2.16 -8.12
CA PRO A 74 -19.57 1.86 -8.91
C PRO A 74 -20.06 3.03 -9.78
N ALA A 75 -19.94 4.28 -9.30
CA ALA A 75 -20.30 5.46 -10.07
C ALA A 75 -19.42 5.58 -11.32
N GLU A 76 -18.10 5.43 -11.16
CA GLU A 76 -17.16 5.46 -12.28
C GLU A 76 -17.35 4.29 -13.25
N VAL A 77 -17.55 3.08 -12.73
CA VAL A 77 -17.80 1.88 -13.55
C VAL A 77 -19.09 2.05 -14.35
N SER A 78 -20.17 2.55 -13.76
CA SER A 78 -21.44 2.81 -14.46
C SER A 78 -21.25 3.81 -15.60
N SER A 79 -20.56 4.93 -15.34
CA SER A 79 -20.27 5.93 -16.37
C SER A 79 -19.39 5.37 -17.49
N ASN A 80 -18.36 4.60 -17.15
CA ASN A 80 -17.44 4.00 -18.13
C ASN A 80 -18.12 2.94 -19.01
N LEU A 81 -19.06 2.18 -18.44
CA LEU A 81 -19.75 1.11 -19.15
C LEU A 81 -20.98 1.60 -19.93
N ALA A 82 -21.47 2.82 -19.69
CA ALA A 82 -22.62 3.38 -20.39
C ALA A 82 -22.48 3.42 -21.94
N ARG A 83 -21.24 3.37 -22.46
CA ARG A 83 -20.95 3.30 -23.89
C ARG A 83 -21.22 1.94 -24.55
N TYR A 84 -21.40 0.89 -23.76
CA TYR A 84 -21.68 -0.46 -24.25
C TYR A 84 -23.19 -0.69 -24.33
N ASP A 85 -23.82 -0.06 -25.32
CA ASP A 85 -25.27 -0.08 -25.55
C ASP A 85 -25.72 -1.08 -26.64
N ALA A 86 -24.82 -1.98 -27.04
CA ALA A 86 -24.99 -2.95 -28.14
C ALA A 86 -25.25 -2.36 -29.54
N MET A 87 -25.20 -1.03 -29.73
CA MET A 87 -25.37 -0.41 -31.05
C MET A 87 -24.06 -0.16 -31.77
N ARG A 88 -22.99 0.20 -31.05
CA ARG A 88 -21.66 0.48 -31.63
C ARG A 88 -20.54 -0.43 -31.13
N TYR A 89 -20.70 -1.04 -29.97
CA TYR A 89 -19.64 -1.79 -29.28
C TYR A 89 -20.14 -3.11 -28.66
N GLY A 90 -21.16 -3.74 -29.27
CA GLY A 90 -21.67 -5.07 -28.89
C GLY A 90 -21.74 -6.02 -30.07
#